data_AF-A0A380TA50-F1
#
_entry.id   AF-A0A380TA50-F1
#
_cell.length_a   1.000
_cell.length_b   1.000
_cell.length_c   1.000
_cell.angle_alpha   90.00
_cell.angle_beta   90.00
_cell.angle_gamma   90.00
#
_symmetry.space_group_name_H-M   'P 1'
#
loop_
_entity.id
_entity.type
_entity.pdbx_description
1 polymer ?
#
loop_
_entity_poly.entity_id
_entity_poly.type
_entity_poly.pdbx_seq_one_letter_code
_entity_poly.pdbx_strand_id
1 'polypeptide(L)' 'MLDGLGVETGVAMAPLLEAGTYICQALGREPASRVARALAARESASRAEGASQP' A
#
# COMPACT_ATOMS: atom_id res chain seq x y z
N MET A 1 -10.02 -4.20 7.11
CA MET A 1 -10.86 -4.84 8.15
C MET A 1 -12.33 -4.62 7.82
N LEU A 2 -12.77 -3.38 7.58
CA LEU A 2 -14.15 -3.07 7.21
C LEU A 2 -14.56 -3.65 5.84
N ASP A 3 -13.65 -3.59 4.86
CA ASP A 3 -13.89 -4.20 3.53
C ASP A 3 -14.15 -5.72 3.61
N GLY A 4 -13.47 -6.40 4.54
CA GLY A 4 -13.64 -7.85 4.75
C GLY A 4 -14.90 -8.24 5.52
N LEU A 5 -15.60 -7.26 6.10
CA LEU A 5 -16.85 -7.46 6.85
C LEU A 5 -18.08 -7.03 6.03
N GLY A 6 -17.90 -6.58 4.77
CA GLY A 6 -18.98 -6.11 3.92
C GLY A 6 -19.58 -4.77 4.37
N VAL A 7 -18.84 -3.99 5.17
CA VAL A 7 -19.28 -2.67 5.63
C VAL A 7 -18.85 -1.61 4.61
N GLU A 8 -19.83 -1.00 3.95
CA GLU A 8 -19.62 0.15 3.07
C GLU A 8 -19.09 1.35 3.89
N THR A 9 -17.93 1.88 3.51
CA THR A 9 -17.30 3.02 4.21
C THR A 9 -17.30 4.31 3.40
N GLY A 10 -17.58 4.24 2.09
CA GLY A 10 -17.42 5.36 1.17
C GLY A 10 -15.95 5.74 0.91
N VAL A 11 -14.99 4.95 1.37
CA VAL A 11 -13.56 5.22 1.23
C VAL A 11 -12.92 4.25 0.25
N ALA A 12 -12.26 4.80 -0.78
CA ALA A 12 -11.49 3.99 -1.73
C ALA A 12 -10.09 3.68 -1.17
N MET A 13 -9.78 2.39 -0.96
CA MET A 13 -8.53 1.96 -0.33
C MET A 13 -7.26 2.23 -1.16
N ALA A 14 -7.34 2.09 -2.48
CA ALA A 14 -6.18 2.33 -3.36
C ALA A 14 -5.66 3.77 -3.28
N PRO A 15 -6.48 4.83 -3.53
CA PRO A 15 -6.01 6.21 -3.42
C PRO A 15 -5.69 6.61 -1.97
N LEU A 16 -6.38 6.04 -0.97
CA LEU A 16 -6.06 6.26 0.44
C LEU A 16 -4.65 5.76 0.77
N LEU A 17 -4.28 4.59 0.26
CA LEU A 17 -2.97 4.02 0.46
C LEU A 17 -1.86 4.85 -0.21
N GLU A 18 -2.11 5.31 -1.43
CA GLU A 18 -1.20 6.17 -2.18
C GLU A 18 -0.94 7.47 -1.41
N ALA A 19 -1.99 8.15 -0.96
CA ALA A 19 -1.86 9.38 -0.17
C ALA A 19 -1.10 9.15 1.14
N GLY A 20 -1.39 8.04 1.84
CA GLY A 20 -0.69 7.67 3.07
C GLY A 20 0.80 7.40 2.85
N THR A 21 1.14 6.73 1.75
CA THR A 21 2.53 6.47 1.36
C THR A 21 3.24 7.76 0.99
N TYR A 22 2.61 8.60 0.18
CA TYR A 22 3.13 9.90 -0.24
C TYR A 22 3.52 10.78 0.95
N ILE A 23 2.62 10.97 1.94
CA ILE A 23 2.93 11.81 3.10
C ILE A 23 4.01 11.20 3.98
N CYS A 24 4.05 9.86 4.13
CA CYS A 24 5.08 9.21 4.93
C CYS A 24 6.47 9.37 4.29
N GLN A 25 6.57 9.24 2.96
CA GLN A 25 7.79 9.52 2.20
C GLN A 25 8.23 10.97 2.34
N ALA A 26 7.29 11.93 2.20
CA ALA A 26 7.58 13.35 2.38
C ALA A 26 8.10 13.68 3.80
N LEU A 27 7.63 12.94 4.81
CA LEU A 27 8.09 13.04 6.20
C LEU A 27 9.34 12.22 6.50
N GLY A 28 9.89 11.48 5.52
CA GLY A 28 11.08 10.65 5.69
C GLY A 28 10.88 9.45 6.64
N ARG A 29 9.67 8.91 6.73
CA ARG A 29 9.33 7.79 7.61
C ARG A 29 8.52 6.71 6.92
N GLU A 30 8.52 5.53 7.49
CA GLU A 30 7.71 4.40 7.02
C GLU A 30 6.21 4.57 7.39
N PRO A 31 5.28 4.07 6.54
CA PRO A 31 3.85 4.04 6.87
C PRO A 31 3.55 3.22 8.12
N ALA A 32 2.82 3.80 9.08
CA ALA A 32 2.39 3.08 10.29
C ALA A 32 1.40 1.93 9.97
N SER A 33 0.64 2.06 8.88
CA SER A 33 -0.34 1.06 8.43
C SER A 33 0.33 -0.26 8.05
N ARG A 34 -0.11 -1.35 8.69
CA ARG A 34 0.32 -2.72 8.36
C ARG A 34 -0.06 -3.12 6.93
N VAL A 35 -1.26 -2.72 6.50
CA VAL A 35 -1.75 -2.98 5.13
C VAL A 35 -0.89 -2.23 4.12
N ALA A 36 -0.52 -0.99 4.43
CA ALA A 36 0.35 -0.20 3.56
C ALA A 36 1.73 -0.83 3.39
N ARG A 37 2.36 -1.24 4.49
CA ARG A 37 3.66 -1.93 4.46
C ARG A 37 3.59 -3.26 3.70
N ALA A 38 2.54 -4.05 3.91
CA ALA A 38 2.38 -5.32 3.19
C ALA A 38 2.23 -5.11 1.67
N LEU A 39 1.46 -4.10 1.25
CA LEU A 39 1.27 -3.80 -0.17
C LEU A 39 2.55 -3.22 -0.81
N ALA A 40 3.24 -2.31 -0.13
CA ALA A 40 4.53 -1.79 -0.57
C ALA A 40 5.59 -2.91 -0.72
N ALA A 41 5.62 -3.86 0.22
CA ALA A 41 6.49 -5.04 0.15
C ALA A 41 6.14 -5.96 -1.03
N ARG A 42 4.84 -6.12 -1.34
CA ARG A 42 4.39 -6.88 -2.52
C ARG A 42 4.77 -6.19 -3.83
N GLU A 43 4.66 -4.86 -3.90
CA GLU A 43 5.06 -4.09 -5.08
C GLU A 43 6.56 -4.20 -5.35
N SER A 44 7.37 -4.06 -4.30
CA SER A 44 8.83 -4.21 -4.41
C SER A 44 9.25 -5.64 -4.75
N ALA A 45 8.56 -6.67 -4.23
CA ALA A 45 8.75 -8.06 -4.65
C ALA A 45 8.39 -8.27 -6.13
N SER A 46 7.24 -7.76 -6.59
CA SER A 46 6.81 -7.89 -7.99
C SER A 46 7.72 -7.15 -8.98
N ARG A 47 8.34 -6.04 -8.55
CA ARG A 47 9.30 -5.28 -9.37
C ARG A 47 10.66 -5.97 -9.45
N ALA A 48 11.04 -6.74 -8.43
CA ALA A 48 12.23 -7.58 -8.44
C ALA A 48 12.06 -8.81 -9.35
N GLU A 49 10.85 -9.38 -9.43
CA GLU A 49 10.53 -10.51 -10.32
C GLU A 49 10.50 -10.10 -11.81
N GLY A 50 10.10 -8.85 -12.13
CA GLY A 50 10.10 -8.32 -13.49
C GLY A 50 11.48 -7.91 -14.05
N ALA A 51 12.50 -7.74 -13.20
CA ALA A 51 13.87 -7.42 -13.63
C ALA A 51 14.70 -8.67 -14.03
N SER A 52 14.08 -9.85 -13.96
CA SER A 52 14.63 -11.13 -14.41
C SER A 52 13.62 -11.85 -15.32
N GLN A 53 13.17 -11.19 -16.40
CA GLN A 53 12.66 -11.90 -17.56
C GLN A 53 13.64 -11.74 -18.73
N PRO A 54 14.06 -12.83 -19.39
CA PRO A 54 14.95 -12.83 -20.55
C PRO A 54 14.32 -12.22 -21.81
#